data_AF-A0A432IFE1-F1
#
_entry.id   AF-A0A432IFE1-F1
#
_cell.length_a   1.000
_cell.length_b   1.000
_cell.length_c   1.000
_cell.angle_alpha   90.00
_cell.angle_beta   90.00
_cell.angle_gamma   90.00
#
_symmetry.space_group_name_H-M   'P 1'
#
loop_
_entity.id
_entity.type
_entity.pdbx_description
1 polymer ?
#
loop_
_entity_poly.entity_id
_entity_poly.type
_entity_poly.pdbx_seq_one_letter_code
_entity_poly.pdbx_strand_id
1 'polypeptide(L)'
;GLGHRFLRHIERNSVLLFLVPADSVDIRNEYEILLNELRKHNPELMDKERLLAISKSDMLDEELISEIERDLPENVPHLFISSIAQTGLTELKDKLWSMLNS
;
A
#
# COMPACT_ATOMS: atom_id res chain seq x y z
N GLY A 1 0.34 -10.01 -13.02
CA GLY A 1 1.71 -9.60 -12.64
C GLY A 1 1.99 -8.19 -13.11
N LEU A 2 2.76 -7.46 -12.31
CA LEU A 2 3.02 -6.00 -12.42
C LEU A 2 3.64 -5.51 -13.76
N GLY A 3 4.15 -6.40 -14.61
CA GLY A 3 4.66 -6.09 -15.94
C GLY A 3 6.10 -5.55 -15.93
N HIS A 4 6.98 -6.14 -16.74
CA HIS A 4 8.42 -5.84 -16.74
C HIS A 4 8.79 -4.36 -16.95
N ARG A 5 8.02 -3.62 -17.76
CA ARG A 5 8.29 -2.18 -17.95
C ARG A 5 8.02 -1.38 -16.69
N PHE A 6 6.96 -1.66 -15.95
CA PHE A 6 6.61 -0.94 -14.72
C PHE A 6 7.66 -1.20 -13.62
N LEU A 7 8.08 -2.46 -13.48
CA LEU A 7 9.07 -2.86 -12.48
C LEU A 7 10.42 -2.13 -12.65
N ARG A 8 10.86 -1.92 -13.89
CA ARG A 8 12.08 -1.15 -14.19
C ARG A 8 12.00 0.33 -13.78
N HIS A 9 10.81 0.93 -13.77
CA HIS A 9 10.63 2.32 -13.32
C HIS A 9 10.65 2.43 -11.80
N ILE A 10 10.14 1.42 -11.10
CA ILE A 10 10.11 1.37 -9.63
C ILE A 10 11.51 1.33 -9.02
N GLU A 11 12.50 0.80 -9.73
CA GLU A 11 13.89 0.75 -9.29
C GLU A 11 14.47 2.15 -8.99
N ARG A 12 13.98 3.21 -9.63
CA ARG A 12 14.47 4.58 -9.45
C ARG A 12 13.77 5.39 -8.35
N ASN A 13 12.67 4.88 -7.78
CA ASN A 13 11.92 5.55 -6.72
C ASN A 13 12.44 5.15 -5.34
N SER A 14 12.49 6.08 -4.39
CA SER A 14 12.94 5.82 -3.01
C SER A 14 11.85 5.19 -2.13
N VAL A 15 10.58 5.45 -2.43
CA VAL A 15 9.41 4.99 -1.65
C VAL A 15 8.46 4.19 -2.53
N LEU A 16 7.86 3.14 -1.97
CA LEU A 16 6.86 2.30 -2.63
C LEU A 16 5.50 2.44 -1.95
N LEU A 17 4.49 2.81 -2.73
CA LEU A 17 3.10 2.80 -2.29
C LEU A 17 2.40 1.56 -2.85
N PHE A 18 1.95 0.68 -1.97
CA PHE A 18 1.07 -0.43 -2.29
C PHE A 18 -0.36 0.06 -2.18
N LEU A 19 -1.18 -0.22 -3.20
CA LEU A 19 -2.58 0.14 -3.22
C LEU A 19 -3.40 -1.14 -3.29
N VAL A 20 -4.19 -1.42 -2.25
CA VAL A 20 -5.08 -2.58 -2.18
C VAL A 20 -6.49 -2.06 -1.91
N PRO A 21 -7.53 -2.52 -2.61
CA PRO A 21 -8.87 -2.00 -2.37
C PRO A 21 -9.55 -2.70 -1.19
N ALA A 22 -10.39 -1.96 -0.47
CA ALA A 22 -11.14 -2.42 0.70
C ALA A 22 -12.14 -3.54 0.39
N ASP A 23 -12.58 -3.64 -0.86
CA ASP A 23 -13.46 -4.71 -1.35
C ASP A 23 -12.69 -5.98 -1.75
N SER A 24 -11.39 -6.04 -1.50
CA SER A 24 -10.61 -7.27 -1.66
C SER A 24 -11.02 -8.31 -0.62
N VAL A 25 -11.06 -9.56 -1.04
CA VAL A 25 -11.42 -10.70 -0.18
C VAL A 25 -10.39 -10.92 0.93
N ASP A 26 -9.12 -10.66 0.64
CA ASP A 26 -8.02 -10.82 1.59
C ASP A 26 -6.91 -9.82 1.28
N ILE A 27 -6.96 -8.68 1.97
CA ILE A 27 -6.03 -7.56 1.80
C ILE A 27 -4.60 -7.98 2.16
N ARG A 28 -4.42 -8.81 3.19
CA ARG A 28 -3.11 -9.31 3.61
C ARG A 28 -2.50 -10.17 2.52
N ASN A 29 -3.24 -11.16 2.02
CA ASN A 29 -2.76 -12.05 0.98
C ASN A 29 -2.46 -11.28 -0.32
N GLU A 30 -3.30 -10.31 -0.69
CA GLU A 30 -3.06 -9.50 -1.88
C GLU A 30 -1.77 -8.66 -1.75
N TYR A 31 -1.54 -8.06 -0.58
CA TYR A 31 -0.27 -7.40 -0.26
C TYR A 31 0.92 -8.37 -0.36
N GLU A 32 0.83 -9.55 0.23
CA GLU A 32 1.89 -10.57 0.19
C GLU A 32 2.17 -11.07 -1.24
N ILE A 33 1.14 -11.20 -2.09
CA ILE A 33 1.32 -11.55 -3.50
C ILE A 33 2.13 -10.46 -4.21
N LEU A 34 1.75 -9.19 -4.05
CA LEU A 34 2.47 -8.05 -4.65
C LEU A 34 3.92 -7.98 -4.14
N LEU A 35 4.12 -8.20 -2.85
CA LEU A 35 5.43 -8.22 -2.22
C LEU A 35 6.32 -9.34 -2.77
N ASN A 36 5.76 -10.54 -2.95
CA ASN A 36 6.45 -11.69 -3.51
C ASN A 36 6.78 -11.49 -5.00
N GLU A 37 5.90 -10.85 -5.78
CA GLU A 37 6.19 -10.47 -7.17
C GLU A 37 7.38 -9.51 -7.25
N LEU A 38 7.42 -8.49 -6.38
CA LEU A 38 8.54 -7.55 -6.28
C LEU A 38 9.84 -8.24 -5.89
N ARG A 39 9.80 -9.11 -4.85
CA ARG A 39 10.96 -9.87 -4.38
C ARG A 39 11.53 -10.78 -5.48
N LYS A 40 10.67 -11.43 -6.26
CA LYS A 40 11.09 -12.28 -7.39
C LYS A 40 11.72 -11.48 -8.52
N HIS A 41 11.31 -10.24 -8.72
CA HIS A 41 11.87 -9.37 -9.75
C HIS A 41 13.23 -8.79 -9.34
N ASN A 42 13.28 -8.13 -8.18
CA ASN A 42 14.50 -7.55 -7.64
C ASN A 42 14.43 -7.53 -6.10
N PRO A 43 15.18 -8.39 -5.40
CA PRO A 43 15.22 -8.44 -3.94
C PRO A 43 15.61 -7.12 -3.28
N GLU A 44 16.41 -6.27 -3.94
CA GLU A 44 16.84 -4.96 -3.40
C GLU A 44 15.66 -4.00 -3.21
N LEU A 45 14.52 -4.23 -3.88
CA LEU A 45 13.30 -3.45 -3.67
C LEU A 45 12.67 -3.68 -2.29
N MET A 46 13.04 -4.76 -1.59
CA MET A 46 12.54 -5.08 -0.26
C MET A 46 13.09 -4.15 0.83
N ASP A 47 14.26 -3.56 0.59
CA ASP A 47 14.94 -2.65 1.50
C ASP A 47 14.38 -1.22 1.43
N LYS A 48 13.55 -0.93 0.42
CA LYS A 48 12.92 0.38 0.28
C LYS A 48 11.82 0.59 1.32
N GLU A 49 11.60 1.85 1.65
CA GLU A 49 10.45 2.22 2.47
C GLU A 49 9.14 1.95 1.73
N ARG A 50 8.16 1.43 2.47
CA ARG A 50 6.89 0.94 1.94
C ARG A 50 5.73 1.50 2.74
N LEU A 51 4.67 1.90 2.04
CA LEU A 51 3.40 2.33 2.61
C LEU A 51 2.27 1.52 1.98
N LEU A 52 1.31 1.05 2.77
CA LEU A 52 0.11 0.36 2.30
C LEU A 52 -1.10 1.30 2.36
N ALA A 53 -1.70 1.60 1.22
CA ALA A 53 -2.95 2.33 1.14
C ALA A 53 -4.11 1.37 0.85
N ILE A 54 -5.08 1.32 1.76
CA ILE A 54 -6.34 0.63 1.58
C ILE A 54 -7.31 1.61 0.90
N SER A 55 -7.59 1.39 -0.37
CA SER A 55 -8.45 2.27 -1.20
C SER A 55 -9.92 1.89 -1.11
N LYS A 56 -10.83 2.77 -1.58
CA LYS A 56 -12.30 2.59 -1.49
C LYS A 56 -12.83 2.47 -0.05
N SER A 57 -12.17 3.13 0.90
CA SER A 57 -12.58 3.10 2.31
C SER A 57 -13.94 3.76 2.59
N ASP A 58 -14.54 4.42 1.60
CA ASP A 58 -15.90 4.96 1.67
C ASP A 58 -16.98 3.88 1.84
N MET A 59 -16.63 2.62 1.58
CA MET A 59 -17.53 1.47 1.79
C MET A 59 -17.40 0.83 3.18
N LEU A 60 -16.47 1.32 4.02
CA LEU A 60 -16.17 0.74 5.32
C LEU A 60 -16.75 1.59 6.46
N ASP A 61 -17.24 0.92 7.49
CA ASP A 61 -17.54 1.53 8.79
C ASP A 61 -16.38 1.31 9.79
N GLU A 62 -16.50 1.88 10.98
CA GLU A 62 -15.45 1.82 12.00
C GLU A 62 -15.15 0.38 12.48
N GLU A 63 -16.16 -0.49 12.47
CA GLU A 63 -16.02 -1.89 12.87
C GLU A 63 -15.21 -2.66 11.82
N LEU A 64 -15.57 -2.53 10.54
CA LEU A 64 -14.84 -3.14 9.43
C LEU A 64 -13.41 -2.61 9.32
N ILE A 65 -13.18 -1.30 9.53
CA ILE A 65 -11.83 -0.73 9.57
C ILE A 65 -11.01 -1.41 10.66
N SER A 66 -11.57 -1.54 11.88
CA SER A 66 -10.90 -2.16 13.01
C SER A 66 -10.59 -3.64 12.77
N GLU A 67 -11.46 -4.37 12.08
CA GLU A 67 -11.22 -5.76 11.68
C GLU A 67 -10.09 -5.85 10.66
N ILE A 68 -10.14 -5.04 9.59
CA ILE A 68 -9.10 -5.00 8.57
C ILE A 68 -7.76 -4.66 9.20
N GLU A 69 -7.68 -3.65 10.06
CA GLU A 69 -6.43 -3.24 10.73
C GLU A 69 -5.76 -4.38 11.51
N ARG A 70 -6.55 -5.25 12.15
CA ARG A 70 -6.01 -6.44 12.85
C ARG A 70 -5.43 -7.46 11.89
N ASP A 71 -6.01 -7.55 10.71
CA ASP A 71 -5.58 -8.47 9.66
C ASP A 71 -4.45 -7.89 8.80
N LEU A 72 -4.03 -6.64 8.97
CA LEU A 72 -2.90 -6.07 8.23
C LEU A 72 -1.54 -6.59 8.74
N PRO A 73 -0.50 -6.63 7.88
CA PRO A 73 0.84 -7.05 8.27
C PRO A 73 1.42 -6.13 9.35
N GLU A 74 1.81 -6.72 10.49
CA GLU A 74 2.53 -6.03 11.56
C GLU A 74 3.85 -5.48 10.99
N ASN A 75 4.13 -4.19 11.22
CA ASN A 75 5.31 -3.44 10.75
C ASN A 75 5.25 -2.81 9.34
N VAL A 76 4.08 -2.77 8.70
CA VAL A 76 3.88 -1.94 7.49
C VAL A 76 3.01 -0.75 7.84
N PRO A 77 3.50 0.51 7.68
CA PRO A 77 2.63 1.66 7.86
C PRO A 77 1.51 1.58 6.83
N HIS A 78 0.30 1.88 7.27
CA HIS A 78 -0.88 1.82 6.42
C HIS A 78 -1.80 3.01 6.63
N LEU A 79 -2.63 3.29 5.61
CA LEU A 79 -3.63 4.35 5.61
C LEU A 79 -4.88 3.88 4.86
N PHE A 80 -6.05 4.28 5.34
CA PHE A 80 -7.30 4.13 4.61
C PHE A 80 -7.58 5.38 3.80
N ILE A 81 -7.90 5.22 2.51
CA ILE A 81 -8.19 6.32 1.61
C ILE A 81 -9.44 6.04 0.76
N SER A 82 -10.11 7.11 0.38
CA SER A 82 -11.11 7.07 -0.68
C SER A 82 -10.85 8.19 -1.67
N SER A 83 -10.56 7.82 -2.93
CA SER A 83 -10.44 8.78 -4.01
C SER A 83 -11.79 9.41 -4.37
N ILE A 84 -12.90 8.71 -4.13
CA ILE A 84 -14.25 9.21 -4.45
C ILE A 84 -14.71 10.18 -3.36
N ALA A 85 -14.62 9.78 -2.10
CA ALA A 85 -14.98 10.64 -0.97
C ALA A 85 -13.91 11.71 -0.65
N GLN A 86 -12.75 11.66 -1.31
CA GLN A 86 -11.58 12.53 -1.06
C GLN A 86 -11.02 12.42 0.36
N THR A 87 -11.31 11.33 1.07
CA THR A 87 -10.88 11.06 2.44
C THR A 87 -9.49 10.42 2.47
N GLY A 88 -8.65 10.81 3.44
CA GLY A 88 -7.32 10.22 3.66
C GLY A 88 -6.24 10.63 2.64
N LEU A 89 -6.59 11.45 1.63
CA LEU A 89 -5.68 11.83 0.56
C LEU A 89 -4.64 12.87 1.01
N THR A 90 -4.99 13.75 1.96
CA THR A 90 -4.05 14.73 2.50
C THR A 90 -3.02 14.02 3.37
N GLU A 91 -3.49 13.16 4.28
CA GLU A 91 -2.66 12.33 5.15
C GLU A 91 -1.73 11.43 4.34
N LEU A 92 -2.24 10.84 3.24
CA LEU A 92 -1.42 10.06 2.31
C LEU A 92 -0.29 10.89 1.72
N LYS A 93 -0.59 12.10 1.22
CA LYS A 93 0.41 12.99 0.63
C LYS A 93 1.46 13.41 1.67
N ASP A 94 1.02 13.79 2.86
CA ASP A 94 1.91 14.22 3.93
C ASP A 94 2.82 13.07 4.39
N LYS A 95 2.27 11.86 4.49
CA LYS A 95 3.06 10.66 4.84
C LYS A 95 4.10 10.34 3.78
N LEU A 96 3.70 10.32 2.50
CA LEU A 96 4.62 10.09 1.39
C LEU A 96 5.70 11.17 1.32
N TRP A 97 5.32 12.44 1.53
CA TRP A 97 6.27 13.55 1.57
C TRP A 97 7.29 13.38 2.70
N SER A 98 6.85 12.95 3.88
CA SER A 98 7.74 12.66 5.01
C SER A 98 8.71 11.53 4.70
N MET A 99 8.27 10.46 4.05
CA MET A 99 9.12 9.30 3.68
C MET A 99 10.11 9.62 2.55
N LEU A 100 9.79 10.59 1.69
CA LEU A 100 10.69 11.03 0.63
C LEU A 100 11.81 11.96 1.11
N ASN A 101 11.60 12.66 2.23
CA ASN A 101 12.52 13.65 2.78
C ASN A 101 13.18 13.22 4.10
N SER A 102 13.06 11.94 4.47
CA SER A 102 13.71 11.34 5.64
C SER A 102 15.16 10.93 5.40
#